data_AF-A0A947YMA1-F1
#
_entry.id   AF-A0A947YMA1-F1
#
_cell.length_a   1.000
_cell.length_b   1.000
_cell.length_c   1.000
_cell.angle_alpha   90.00
_cell.angle_beta   90.00
_cell.angle_gamma   90.00
#
_symmetry.space_group_name_H-M   'P 1'
#
loop_
_entity.id
_entity.type
_entity.pdbx_description
1 polymer ?
#
loop_
_entity_poly.entity_id
_entity_poly.type
_entity_poly.pdbx_seq_one_letter_code
_entity_poly.pdbx_strand_id
1 'polypeptide(L)'
;MQFQTDIRKLRYNHLMDQSPSKLVNQPKGQKFLKTPFGAYFHELDQIDKKVRSTQEWGSMLILTIVEEVGEMARAYLAKHGRKPTNISAQKDEQYEQELGDILVAIIRFARIKKINLDSAIKYSLDKIRVRQTKPKQ
;
A
#
# COMPACT_ATOMS: atom_id res chain seq x y z
N MET A 1 -12.72 33.90 4.11
CA MET A 1 -12.62 32.47 3.75
C MET A 1 -11.19 32.01 3.40
N GLN A 2 -10.20 32.91 3.27
CA GLN A 2 -8.79 32.57 2.96
C GLN A 2 -8.00 31.92 4.11
N PHE A 3 -8.28 32.30 5.36
CA PHE A 3 -7.42 32.01 6.52
C PHE A 3 -7.31 30.53 6.95
N GLN A 4 -8.32 29.69 6.69
CA GLN A 4 -8.24 28.27 7.06
C GLN A 4 -7.44 27.42 6.06
N THR A 5 -7.31 27.87 4.81
CA THR A 5 -6.59 27.17 3.76
C THR A 5 -5.07 27.30 3.95
N ASP A 6 -4.64 28.47 4.43
CA ASP A 6 -3.22 28.76 4.69
C ASP A 6 -2.68 27.97 5.88
N ILE A 7 -3.47 27.78 6.96
CA ILE A 7 -3.03 26.98 8.12
C ILE A 7 -2.83 25.50 7.75
N ARG A 8 -3.65 24.95 6.84
CA ARG A 8 -3.48 23.55 6.38
C ARG A 8 -2.23 23.39 5.51
N LYS A 9 -1.91 24.36 4.64
CA LYS A 9 -0.66 24.37 3.85
C LYS A 9 0.57 24.59 4.74
N LEU A 10 0.50 25.51 5.69
CA LEU A 10 1.59 25.79 6.65
C LEU A 10 1.88 24.59 7.55
N ARG A 11 0.86 23.86 8.01
CA ARG A 11 1.04 22.65 8.84
C ARG A 11 1.58 21.46 8.04
N TYR A 12 1.21 21.34 6.76
CA TYR A 12 1.76 20.31 5.86
C TYR A 12 3.23 20.57 5.53
N ASN A 13 3.62 21.83 5.32
CA ASN A 13 5.01 22.21 5.06
C ASN A 13 5.88 22.16 6.34
N HIS A 14 5.33 22.53 7.50
CA HIS A 14 6.06 22.49 8.78
C HIS A 14 6.36 21.06 9.27
N LEU A 15 5.51 20.08 8.94
CA LEU A 15 5.77 18.66 9.24
C LEU A 15 6.85 18.04 8.34
N MET A 16 7.24 18.72 7.25
CA MET A 16 8.29 18.27 6.33
C MET A 16 9.64 18.98 6.56
N ASP A 17 9.75 19.90 7.54
CA ASP A 17 10.89 20.82 7.67
C ASP A 17 11.57 20.79 9.06
N GLN A 18 11.59 19.64 9.75
CA GLN A 18 12.35 19.49 11.00
C GLN A 18 13.29 18.27 10.99
N SER A 19 14.37 18.42 10.19
CA SER A 19 15.82 18.26 10.52
C SER A 19 16.38 16.94 11.09
N PRO A 20 17.71 16.67 11.06
CA PRO A 20 18.80 17.19 10.23
C PRO A 20 19.63 16.08 9.53
N SER A 21 20.29 16.49 8.45
CA SER A 21 21.45 15.81 7.88
C SER A 21 22.58 15.69 8.92
N LYS A 22 22.85 14.46 9.38
CA LYS A 22 24.18 14.07 9.83
C LYS A 22 24.59 12.84 9.04
N LEU A 23 25.56 13.05 8.16
CA LEU A 23 26.19 12.05 7.29
C LEU A 23 26.92 11.03 8.17
N VAL A 24 26.25 9.92 8.47
CA VAL A 24 26.90 8.68 8.87
C VAL A 24 27.16 7.90 7.59
N ASN A 25 28.44 7.75 7.24
CA ASN A 25 28.90 6.86 6.17
C ASN A 25 28.27 5.48 6.38
N GLN A 26 27.37 5.10 5.48
CA GLN A 26 26.78 3.77 5.46
C GLN A 26 27.17 3.05 4.17
N PRO A 27 27.38 1.73 4.24
CA PRO A 27 27.75 0.94 3.09
C PRO A 27 26.69 1.09 1.99
N LYS A 28 27.11 0.95 0.73
CA LYS A 28 26.22 0.77 -0.43
C LYS A 28 25.30 -0.43 -0.14
N GLY A 29 24.11 -0.16 0.37
CA GLY A 29 23.18 -1.17 0.88
C GLY A 29 21.94 -0.48 1.44
N GLN A 30 20.81 -0.77 0.83
CA GLN A 30 19.53 -0.10 1.00
C GLN A 30 19.09 -0.07 2.48
N LYS A 31 19.01 1.12 3.10
CA LYS A 31 18.42 1.29 4.45
C LYS A 31 16.93 0.95 4.41
N PHE A 32 16.55 -0.24 4.87
CA PHE A 32 15.16 -0.57 5.08
C PHE A 32 14.56 0.33 6.16
N LEU A 33 13.43 0.98 5.86
CA LEU A 33 12.67 1.71 6.87
C LEU A 33 12.20 0.69 7.93
N LYS A 34 12.48 0.95 9.22
CA LYS A 34 11.93 0.16 10.33
C LYS A 34 10.42 0.40 10.42
N THR A 35 9.68 -0.32 9.59
CA THR A 35 8.20 -0.31 9.55
C THR A 35 7.70 -1.72 9.84
N PRO A 36 6.42 -1.88 10.24
CA PRO A 36 5.80 -3.20 10.37
C PRO A 36 5.87 -4.05 9.10
N PHE A 37 6.11 -3.44 7.93
CA PHE A 37 6.19 -4.11 6.63
C PHE A 37 7.61 -4.53 6.23
N GLY A 38 8.61 -4.30 7.08
CA GLY A 38 10.02 -4.50 6.74
C GLY A 38 10.37 -5.94 6.33
N ALA A 39 9.79 -6.95 6.98
CA ALA A 39 10.00 -8.35 6.63
C ALA A 39 9.50 -8.66 5.21
N TYR A 40 8.29 -8.20 4.87
CA TYR A 40 7.74 -8.39 3.52
C TYR A 40 8.53 -7.64 2.44
N PHE A 41 9.05 -6.44 2.75
CA PHE A 41 9.93 -5.73 1.82
C PHE A 41 11.22 -6.51 1.54
N HIS A 42 11.80 -7.14 2.56
CA HIS A 42 13.00 -7.97 2.41
C HIS A 42 12.73 -9.22 1.57
N GLU A 43 11.64 -9.96 1.86
CA GLU A 43 11.18 -11.10 1.05
C GLU A 43 11.00 -10.70 -0.43
N LEU A 44 10.24 -9.62 -0.68
CA LEU A 44 9.99 -9.17 -2.04
C LEU A 44 11.25 -8.64 -2.74
N ASP A 45 12.20 -8.07 -2.01
CA ASP A 45 13.49 -7.69 -2.59
C ASP A 45 14.31 -8.90 -3.03
N GLN A 46 14.14 -10.06 -2.39
CA GLN A 46 14.75 -11.31 -2.83
C GLN A 46 14.03 -11.89 -4.05
N ILE A 47 12.70 -11.90 -4.04
CA ILE A 47 11.86 -12.40 -5.13
C ILE A 47 12.09 -11.59 -6.41
N ASP A 48 12.10 -10.26 -6.30
CA ASP A 48 12.12 -9.35 -7.44
C ASP A 48 13.55 -9.04 -7.97
N LYS A 49 14.61 -9.70 -7.44
CA LYS A 49 16.04 -9.43 -7.77
C LYS A 49 16.32 -9.38 -9.28
N LYS A 50 15.63 -10.21 -10.06
CA LYS A 50 15.90 -10.38 -11.51
C LYS A 50 15.09 -9.46 -12.42
N VAL A 51 14.13 -8.72 -11.87
CA VAL A 51 13.11 -8.04 -12.68
C VAL A 51 13.19 -6.51 -12.60
N ARG A 52 14.19 -5.96 -11.88
CA ARG A 52 14.35 -4.53 -11.56
C ARG A 52 14.62 -3.57 -12.75
N SER A 53 14.68 -4.02 -14.00
CA SER A 53 15.35 -3.25 -15.08
C SER A 53 14.51 -2.72 -16.24
N THR A 54 13.17 -2.71 -16.21
CA THR A 54 12.40 -2.08 -17.31
C THR A 54 11.58 -0.86 -16.87
N GLN A 55 11.39 0.09 -17.78
CA GLN A 55 10.70 1.36 -17.51
C GLN A 55 9.17 1.17 -17.37
N GLU A 56 8.66 0.05 -17.89
CA GLU A 56 7.25 -0.40 -17.87
C GLU A 56 6.76 -0.90 -16.49
N TRP A 57 7.63 -0.97 -15.49
CA TRP A 57 7.27 -1.53 -14.16
C TRP A 57 6.27 -0.67 -13.40
N GLY A 58 6.14 0.61 -13.73
CA GLY A 58 5.24 1.52 -13.02
C GLY A 58 3.75 1.24 -13.25
N SER A 59 3.36 1.00 -14.50
CA SER A 59 1.97 0.72 -14.92
C SER A 59 1.54 -0.69 -14.52
N MET A 60 2.45 -1.67 -14.66
CA MET A 60 2.18 -3.07 -14.30
C MET A 60 1.77 -3.24 -12.84
N LEU A 61 2.32 -2.46 -11.91
CA LEU A 61 1.99 -2.61 -10.48
C LEU A 61 0.55 -2.21 -10.14
N ILE A 62 0.01 -1.19 -10.81
CA ILE A 62 -1.39 -0.79 -10.62
C ILE A 62 -2.31 -1.82 -11.27
N LEU A 63 -1.92 -2.36 -12.43
CA LEU A 63 -2.67 -3.44 -13.07
C LEU A 63 -2.72 -4.70 -12.20
N THR A 64 -1.60 -5.10 -11.57
CA THR A 64 -1.57 -6.20 -10.59
C THR A 64 -2.57 -5.95 -9.46
N ILE A 65 -2.60 -4.75 -8.86
CA ILE A 65 -3.58 -4.46 -7.80
C ILE A 65 -5.02 -4.62 -8.31
N VAL A 66 -5.32 -4.20 -9.53
CA VAL A 66 -6.66 -4.33 -10.13
C VAL A 66 -7.01 -5.80 -10.39
N GLU A 67 -6.04 -6.59 -10.84
CA GLU A 67 -6.16 -8.03 -11.05
C GLU A 67 -6.55 -8.73 -9.75
N GLU A 68 -5.78 -8.57 -8.67
CA GLU A 68 -6.06 -9.21 -7.37
C GLU A 68 -7.42 -8.78 -6.78
N VAL A 69 -7.86 -7.54 -7.03
CA VAL A 69 -9.19 -7.08 -6.63
C VAL A 69 -10.30 -7.80 -7.41
N GLY A 70 -10.08 -8.04 -8.70
CA GLY A 70 -11.00 -8.81 -9.53
C GLY A 70 -11.10 -10.27 -9.09
N GLU A 71 -9.96 -10.87 -8.74
CA GLU A 71 -9.83 -12.24 -8.22
C GLU A 71 -10.58 -12.38 -6.89
N MET A 72 -10.32 -11.46 -5.95
CA MET A 72 -11.03 -11.40 -4.67
C MET A 72 -12.54 -11.24 -4.86
N ALA A 73 -12.98 -10.38 -5.78
CA ALA A 73 -14.40 -10.20 -6.06
C ALA A 73 -15.03 -11.50 -6.60
N ARG A 74 -14.33 -12.22 -7.48
CA ARG A 74 -14.75 -13.50 -8.03
C ARG A 74 -14.87 -14.57 -6.94
N ALA A 75 -13.84 -14.72 -6.09
CA ALA A 75 -13.82 -15.67 -4.99
C ALA A 75 -14.90 -15.34 -3.92
N TYR A 76 -15.07 -14.05 -3.60
CA TYR A 76 -16.10 -13.60 -2.66
C TYR A 76 -17.50 -13.90 -3.18
N LEU A 77 -17.77 -13.64 -4.46
CA LEU A 77 -19.06 -13.96 -5.11
C LEU A 77 -19.29 -15.47 -5.19
N ALA A 78 -18.26 -16.28 -5.45
CA ALA A 78 -18.40 -17.74 -5.43
C ALA A 78 -18.80 -18.28 -4.06
N LYS A 79 -18.30 -17.66 -2.97
CA LYS A 79 -18.60 -18.03 -1.58
C LYS A 79 -19.92 -17.45 -1.06
N HIS A 80 -20.32 -16.25 -1.47
CA HIS A 80 -21.47 -15.51 -0.92
C HIS A 80 -22.63 -15.26 -1.91
N GLY A 81 -22.53 -15.71 -3.18
CA GLY A 81 -23.45 -15.34 -4.27
C GLY A 81 -23.96 -16.49 -5.16
N ARG A 82 -25.29 -16.70 -5.11
CA ARG A 82 -26.30 -17.18 -6.10
C ARG A 82 -26.02 -18.17 -7.26
N LYS A 83 -24.85 -18.77 -7.47
CA LYS A 83 -24.70 -19.90 -8.41
C LYS A 83 -24.20 -21.17 -7.70
N PRO A 84 -25.11 -22.06 -7.28
CA PRO A 84 -24.75 -23.37 -6.74
C PRO A 84 -24.08 -24.31 -7.75
N THR A 85 -23.92 -23.89 -9.01
CA THR A 85 -23.44 -24.74 -10.11
C THR A 85 -21.96 -24.55 -10.49
N ASN A 86 -21.23 -23.63 -9.86
CA ASN A 86 -19.81 -23.43 -10.19
C ASN A 86 -18.89 -24.04 -9.13
N ILE A 87 -18.78 -25.37 -9.15
CA ILE A 87 -18.03 -26.17 -8.17
C ILE A 87 -16.52 -25.93 -8.27
N SER A 88 -16.00 -25.57 -9.45
CA SER A 88 -14.59 -25.20 -9.65
C SER A 88 -14.24 -23.87 -8.98
N ALA A 89 -15.11 -22.85 -9.12
CA ALA A 89 -14.90 -21.54 -8.47
C ALA A 89 -14.95 -21.58 -6.92
N GLN A 90 -15.50 -22.65 -6.33
CA GLN A 90 -15.51 -22.85 -4.87
C GLN A 90 -14.29 -23.65 -4.36
N LYS A 91 -13.56 -24.33 -5.26
CA LYS A 91 -12.48 -25.25 -4.89
C LYS A 91 -11.08 -24.65 -4.97
N ASP A 92 -10.87 -23.69 -5.87
CA ASP A 92 -9.50 -23.36 -6.26
C ASP A 92 -8.90 -22.16 -5.50
N GLU A 93 -9.71 -21.18 -5.07
CA GLU A 93 -9.21 -19.95 -4.41
C GLU A 93 -10.15 -19.46 -3.29
N GLN A 94 -9.61 -19.24 -2.09
CA GLN A 94 -10.35 -18.62 -0.98
C GLN A 94 -10.20 -17.10 -1.04
N TYR A 95 -11.28 -16.33 -0.85
CA TYR A 95 -11.20 -14.86 -0.86
C TYR A 95 -10.22 -14.30 0.19
N GLU A 96 -9.92 -15.07 1.24
CA GLU A 96 -8.89 -14.78 2.22
C GLU A 96 -7.46 -14.79 1.65
N GLN A 97 -7.17 -15.67 0.68
CA GLN A 97 -5.89 -15.72 -0.04
C GLN A 97 -5.77 -14.51 -0.96
N GLU A 98 -6.82 -14.22 -1.74
CA GLU A 98 -6.89 -13.06 -2.63
C GLU A 98 -6.71 -11.72 -1.89
N LEU A 99 -7.25 -11.62 -0.67
CA LEU A 99 -6.99 -10.46 0.20
C LEU A 99 -5.49 -10.33 0.53
N GLY A 100 -4.81 -11.44 0.76
CA GLY A 100 -3.37 -11.51 0.93
C GLY A 100 -2.63 -11.02 -0.30
N ASP A 101 -3.04 -11.43 -1.49
CA ASP A 101 -2.42 -11.04 -2.76
C ASP A 101 -2.59 -9.54 -3.04
N ILE A 102 -3.76 -8.97 -2.76
CA ILE A 102 -3.97 -7.51 -2.76
C ILE A 102 -2.96 -6.81 -1.84
N LEU A 103 -2.79 -7.29 -0.60
CA LEU A 103 -1.86 -6.68 0.35
C LEU A 103 -0.41 -6.80 -0.13
N VAL A 104 -0.02 -7.94 -0.69
CA VAL A 104 1.32 -8.15 -1.27
C VAL A 104 1.55 -7.21 -2.46
N ALA A 105 0.56 -7.04 -3.35
CA ALA A 105 0.64 -6.12 -4.48
C ALA A 105 0.83 -4.66 -4.01
N ILE A 106 0.09 -4.23 -2.98
CA ILE A 106 0.23 -2.89 -2.37
C ILE A 106 1.60 -2.71 -1.71
N ILE A 107 2.08 -3.72 -0.97
CA ILE A 107 3.41 -3.70 -0.33
C ILE A 107 4.51 -3.64 -1.39
N ARG A 108 4.41 -4.44 -2.47
CA ARG A 108 5.32 -4.41 -3.62
C ARG A 108 5.33 -3.03 -4.28
N PHE A 109 4.16 -2.45 -4.51
CA PHE A 109 4.03 -1.10 -5.06
C PHE A 109 4.70 -0.05 -4.17
N ALA A 110 4.41 -0.06 -2.85
CA ALA A 110 5.02 0.86 -1.90
C ALA A 110 6.55 0.72 -1.86
N ARG A 111 7.08 -0.51 -1.89
CA ARG A 111 8.51 -0.78 -1.94
C ARG A 111 9.17 -0.17 -3.17
N ILE A 112 8.62 -0.44 -4.36
CA ILE A 112 9.18 0.03 -5.63
C ILE A 112 9.09 1.55 -5.75
N LYS A 113 7.97 2.15 -5.32
CA LYS A 113 7.78 3.61 -5.34
C LYS A 113 8.40 4.33 -4.14
N LYS A 114 9.07 3.60 -3.23
CA LYS A 114 9.71 4.13 -2.02
C LYS A 114 8.74 4.90 -1.11
N ILE A 115 7.51 4.42 -1.01
CA ILE A 115 6.46 5.00 -0.15
C ILE A 115 6.61 4.43 1.26
N ASN A 116 6.59 5.29 2.27
CA ASN A 116 6.46 4.85 3.66
C ASN A 116 4.99 4.47 3.94
N LEU A 117 4.69 3.19 3.76
CA LEU A 117 3.34 2.65 3.87
C LEU A 117 2.74 2.82 5.29
N ASP A 118 3.56 2.66 6.33
CA ASP A 118 3.13 2.87 7.72
C ASP A 118 2.65 4.31 7.97
N SER A 119 3.42 5.30 7.51
CA SER A 119 3.02 6.71 7.60
C SER A 119 1.74 7.00 6.80
N ALA A 120 1.59 6.42 5.60
CA ALA A 120 0.40 6.61 4.76
C ALA A 120 -0.87 6.03 5.40
N ILE A 121 -0.75 4.86 6.05
CA ILE A 121 -1.83 4.24 6.81
C ILE A 121 -2.18 5.08 8.03
N LYS A 122 -1.19 5.49 8.84
CA LYS A 122 -1.39 6.35 10.02
C LYS A 122 -2.12 7.65 9.66
N TYR A 123 -1.68 8.31 8.59
CA TYR A 123 -2.35 9.51 8.07
C TYR A 123 -3.83 9.25 7.72
N SER A 124 -4.12 8.12 7.07
CA SER A 124 -5.49 7.74 6.71
C SER A 124 -6.36 7.44 7.92
N LEU A 125 -5.81 6.76 8.93
CA LEU A 125 -6.48 6.49 10.20
C LEU A 125 -6.80 7.79 10.95
N ASP A 126 -5.87 8.73 11.01
CA ASP A 126 -6.09 10.03 11.65
C ASP A 126 -7.22 10.81 10.96
N LYS A 127 -7.29 10.77 9.63
CA LYS A 127 -8.42 11.38 8.90
C LYS A 127 -9.76 10.75 9.25
N ILE A 128 -9.81 9.43 9.46
CA ILE A 128 -11.05 8.75 9.87
C ILE A 128 -11.46 9.20 11.27
N ARG A 129 -10.51 9.25 12.22
CA ARG A 129 -10.76 9.74 13.59
C ARG A 129 -11.28 11.18 13.62
N VAL A 130 -10.71 12.05 12.81
CA VAL A 130 -11.15 13.45 12.70
C VAL A 130 -12.58 13.55 12.14
N ARG A 131 -12.95 12.71 11.16
CA ARG A 131 -14.31 12.73 10.58
C ARG A 131 -15.39 12.27 11.55
N GLN A 132 -15.06 11.40 12.50
CA GLN A 132 -15.99 10.98 13.56
C GLN A 132 -16.31 12.13 14.52
N THR A 133 -15.35 13.03 14.78
CA THR A 133 -15.51 14.14 15.73
C THR A 133 -15.98 15.43 15.08
N LYS A 134 -15.76 15.61 13.77
CA LYS A 134 -16.26 16.73 12.97
C LYS A 134 -16.79 16.20 11.64
N PRO A 135 -18.10 15.87 11.54
CA PRO A 135 -18.72 15.52 10.28
C PRO A 135 -18.46 16.62 9.26
N LYS A 136 -18.20 16.26 8.01
CA LYS A 136 -18.09 17.26 6.94
C LYS A 136 -19.42 18.01 6.88
N GLN A 137 -19.37 19.33 7.06
CA GLN A 137 -20.45 20.22 6.64
C GLN A 137 -20.61 20.13 5.12
#